data_AF-A0A8C8T5P4-F1
#
_entry.id   AF-A0A8C8T5P4-F1
#
_cell.length_a   1.000
_cell.length_b   1.000
_cell.length_c   1.000
_cell.angle_alpha   90.00
_cell.angle_beta   90.00
_cell.angle_gamma   90.00
#
_symmetry.space_group_name_H-M   'P 1'
#
loop_
_entity.id
_entity.type
_entity.pdbx_description
1 polymer ?
#
loop_
_entity_poly.entity_id
_entity_poly.type
_entity_poly.pdbx_seq_one_letter_code
_entity_poly.pdbx_strand_id
1 'polypeptide(L)'
;IGAGGGAAPAWTDPDLFPSCHGPFRSPQRPSPKPEQTDENSSVESLNSDIQKLKERRDMLDKEIAQLVKEGYRVGELENHIALLHEYNDVKDVAQMLLGKLALTRGVTTKELYPDFGLDLSD
;
A
#
# COMPACT_ATOMS: atom_id res chain seq x y z
N ILE A 1 -15.66 -1.11 49.40
CA ILE A 1 -16.20 0.03 50.17
C ILE A 1 -15.02 0.91 50.55
N GLY A 2 -14.96 2.15 50.02
CA GLY A 2 -14.17 3.28 50.52
C GLY A 2 -12.63 3.13 50.48
N ALA A 3 -11.82 4.14 50.21
CA ALA A 3 -12.07 5.54 49.97
C ALA A 3 -10.87 6.07 49.17
N GLY A 4 -11.15 6.91 48.17
CA GLY A 4 -10.12 7.72 47.53
C GLY A 4 -9.62 8.77 48.52
N GLY A 5 -8.31 8.93 48.60
CA GLY A 5 -7.64 9.93 49.43
C GLY A 5 -6.36 10.39 48.74
N GLY A 6 -6.50 11.22 47.70
CA GLY A 6 -5.38 11.95 47.11
C GLY A 6 -5.19 13.26 47.88
N ALA A 7 -4.19 13.30 48.77
CA ALA A 7 -3.74 14.52 49.43
C ALA A 7 -2.70 15.21 48.53
N ALA A 8 -2.98 16.45 48.12
CA ALA A 8 -2.07 17.30 47.36
C ALA A 8 -0.90 17.79 48.24
N PRO A 9 0.33 17.93 47.71
CA PRO A 9 1.36 18.68 48.41
C PRO A 9 1.17 20.17 48.13
N ALA A 10 0.96 20.90 49.23
CA ALA A 10 1.04 22.34 49.31
C ALA A 10 2.49 22.81 49.09
N TRP A 11 2.66 23.79 48.21
CA TRP A 11 3.81 24.68 48.25
C TRP A 11 3.29 26.11 48.14
N THR A 12 2.96 26.67 49.29
CA THR A 12 3.03 28.11 49.54
C THR A 12 4.48 28.41 49.95
N ASP A 13 5.21 29.21 49.18
CA ASP A 13 5.38 30.61 49.56
C ASP A 13 6.09 31.44 48.48
N PRO A 14 5.81 32.75 48.44
CA PRO A 14 6.19 33.69 47.39
C PRO A 14 7.57 34.33 47.67
N ASP A 15 8.00 35.25 46.82
CA ASP A 15 9.08 36.23 47.07
C ASP A 15 10.52 35.86 46.72
N LEU A 16 10.73 35.31 45.54
CA LEU A 16 11.98 35.56 44.81
C LEU A 16 11.64 35.80 43.36
N PHE A 17 11.40 37.04 42.91
CA PHE A 17 12.00 37.58 41.67
C PHE A 17 11.85 39.12 41.62
N PRO A 18 12.92 39.86 41.25
CA PRO A 18 12.90 41.32 41.15
C PRO A 18 11.87 41.82 40.13
N SER A 19 11.14 42.86 40.50
CA SER A 19 10.22 43.58 39.62
C SER A 19 10.97 44.24 38.46
N CYS A 20 10.74 43.74 37.25
CA CYS A 20 11.10 44.39 35.99
C CYS A 20 9.85 45.03 35.37
N HIS A 21 9.41 46.16 35.94
CA HIS A 21 8.46 47.04 35.28
C HIS A 21 9.14 47.79 34.13
N GLY A 22 9.02 47.25 32.93
CA GLY A 22 9.12 47.98 31.67
C GLY A 22 7.89 47.68 30.82
N PRO A 23 7.33 48.66 30.07
CA PRO A 23 6.26 48.36 29.14
C PRO A 23 6.76 47.34 28.11
N PHE A 24 6.04 46.22 27.97
CA PHE A 24 6.32 45.20 26.97
C PHE A 24 6.21 45.83 25.58
N ARG A 25 7.36 46.13 24.96
CA ARG A 25 7.42 46.41 23.53
C ARG A 25 7.41 45.07 22.80
N SER A 26 6.22 44.66 22.36
CA SER A 26 6.11 43.59 21.39
C SER A 26 6.95 43.95 20.16
N PRO A 27 7.77 43.03 19.62
CA PRO A 27 8.34 43.20 18.29
C PRO A 27 7.19 43.50 17.33
N GLN A 28 7.15 44.71 16.77
CA GLN A 28 6.21 45.02 15.71
C GLN A 28 6.48 44.03 14.59
N ARG A 29 5.52 43.13 14.35
CA ARG A 29 5.52 42.32 13.14
C ARG A 29 5.57 43.33 11.98
N PRO A 30 6.60 43.30 11.12
CA PRO A 30 6.55 44.12 9.91
C PRO A 30 5.30 43.69 9.16
N SER A 31 4.34 44.60 9.01
CA SER A 31 3.19 44.36 8.14
C SER A 31 3.74 43.90 6.79
N PRO A 32 3.30 42.75 6.24
CA PRO A 32 3.67 42.42 4.88
C PRO A 32 3.15 43.58 4.02
N LYS A 33 4.08 44.30 3.39
CA LYS A 33 3.75 45.10 2.21
C LYS A 33 2.98 44.16 1.26
N PRO A 34 2.06 44.66 0.41
CA PRO A 34 1.57 43.84 -0.68
C PRO A 34 2.81 43.46 -1.50
N GLU A 35 3.29 42.25 -1.26
CA GLU A 35 4.35 41.62 -2.00
C GLU A 35 3.72 41.41 -3.35
N GLN A 36 4.06 42.28 -4.30
CA GLN A 36 3.86 42.00 -5.71
C GLN A 36 4.82 40.84 -6.01
N THR A 37 4.50 39.64 -5.54
CA THR A 37 5.06 38.42 -6.09
C THR A 37 4.62 38.40 -7.54
N ASP A 38 5.59 38.42 -8.45
CA ASP A 38 5.40 38.29 -9.90
C ASP A 38 4.44 37.13 -10.19
N GLU A 39 3.13 37.40 -10.29
CA GLU A 39 2.12 36.40 -10.65
C GLU A 39 2.49 35.73 -11.98
N ASN A 40 3.12 36.49 -12.88
CA ASN A 40 3.66 35.98 -14.13
C ASN A 40 4.74 34.90 -13.94
N SER A 41 5.61 35.02 -12.94
CA SER A 41 6.65 34.02 -12.65
C SER A 41 6.04 32.73 -12.10
N SER A 42 5.02 32.86 -11.24
CA SER A 42 4.28 31.71 -10.70
C SER A 42 3.48 30.99 -11.79
N VAL A 43 2.80 31.72 -12.67
CA VAL A 43 2.04 31.16 -13.80
C VAL A 43 2.97 30.48 -14.82
N GLU A 44 4.13 31.06 -15.12
CA GLU A 44 5.12 30.45 -16.01
C GLU A 44 5.69 29.15 -15.42
N SER A 45 6.00 29.12 -14.13
CA SER A 45 6.41 27.89 -13.44
C SER A 45 5.34 26.81 -13.55
N LEU A 46 4.07 27.15 -13.30
CA LEU A 46 2.95 26.22 -13.39
C LEU A 46 2.75 25.71 -14.82
N ASN A 47 2.86 26.57 -15.83
CA ASN A 47 2.80 26.17 -17.23
C ASN A 47 3.94 25.21 -17.59
N SER A 48 5.16 25.46 -17.11
CA SER A 48 6.30 24.57 -17.30
C SER A 48 6.06 23.20 -16.67
N ASP A 49 5.42 23.14 -15.50
CA ASP A 49 5.13 21.89 -14.80
C ASP A 49 3.99 21.13 -15.48
N ILE A 50 2.97 21.83 -15.97
CA ILE A 50 1.92 21.23 -16.81
C ILE A 50 2.53 20.61 -18.07
N GLN A 51 3.50 21.28 -18.70
CA GLN A 51 4.18 20.75 -19.88
C GLN A 51 4.97 19.48 -19.54
N LYS A 52 5.79 19.51 -18.47
CA LYS A 52 6.54 18.32 -18.01
C LYS A 52 5.62 17.14 -17.69
N LEU A 53 4.48 17.40 -17.04
CA LEU A 53 3.49 16.37 -16.72
C LEU A 53 2.86 15.76 -17.98
N LYS A 54 2.57 16.58 -18.99
CA LYS A 54 2.08 16.10 -20.29
C LYS A 54 3.12 15.25 -21.01
N GLU A 55 4.38 15.70 -21.06
CA GLU A 55 5.48 14.93 -21.66
C GLU A 55 5.68 13.58 -20.96
N ARG A 56 5.63 13.56 -19.61
CA ARG A 56 5.70 12.33 -18.83
C ARG A 56 4.52 11.40 -19.09
N ARG A 57 3.31 11.93 -19.17
CA ARG A 57 2.11 11.15 -19.53
C ARG A 57 2.29 10.52 -20.90
N ASP A 58 2.69 11.29 -21.91
CA ASP A 58 2.84 10.81 -23.28
C ASP A 58 3.95 9.75 -23.40
N MET A 59 4.99 9.83 -22.57
CA MET A 59 6.01 8.79 -22.46
C MET A 59 5.45 7.49 -21.87
N LEU A 60 4.70 7.59 -20.77
CA LEU A 60 4.06 6.44 -20.12
C LEU A 60 3.02 5.78 -21.03
N ASP A 61 2.23 6.56 -21.77
CA ASP A 61 1.23 6.04 -22.71
C ASP A 61 1.91 5.24 -23.85
N LYS A 62 3.09 5.65 -24.31
CA LYS A 62 3.89 4.90 -25.29
C LYS A 62 4.43 3.59 -24.71
N GLU A 63 4.93 3.62 -23.48
CA GLU A 63 5.42 2.42 -22.79
C GLU A 63 4.29 1.41 -22.57
N ILE A 64 3.13 1.89 -22.10
CA ILE A 64 1.92 1.07 -21.97
C ILE A 64 1.52 0.46 -23.32
N ALA A 65 1.49 1.26 -24.40
CA ALA A 65 1.14 0.77 -25.72
C ALA A 65 2.14 -0.30 -26.23
N GLN A 66 3.43 -0.14 -25.93
CA GLN A 66 4.44 -1.13 -26.26
C GLN A 66 4.24 -2.44 -25.48
N LEU A 67 4.04 -2.36 -24.16
CA LEU A 67 3.80 -3.54 -23.31
C LEU A 67 2.53 -4.30 -23.75
N VAL A 68 1.45 -3.58 -24.08
CA VAL A 68 0.23 -4.19 -24.60
C VAL A 68 0.45 -4.85 -25.97
N LYS A 69 1.26 -4.25 -26.85
CA LYS A 69 1.62 -4.82 -28.15
C LYS A 69 2.46 -6.09 -28.00
N GLU A 70 3.33 -6.15 -27.00
CA GLU A 70 4.11 -7.33 -26.62
C GLU A 70 3.25 -8.42 -25.96
N GLY A 71 1.97 -8.14 -25.68
CA GLY A 71 0.99 -9.08 -25.15
C GLY A 71 0.82 -9.01 -23.64
N TYR A 72 1.53 -8.11 -22.94
CA TYR A 72 1.38 -7.98 -21.50
C TYR A 72 0.05 -7.29 -21.16
N ARG A 73 -0.92 -8.09 -20.72
CA ARG A 73 -2.20 -7.59 -20.19
C ARG A 73 -2.38 -8.03 -18.74
N VAL A 74 -2.74 -7.09 -17.87
CA VAL A 74 -2.94 -7.33 -16.43
C VAL A 74 -3.94 -8.46 -16.19
N GLY A 75 -5.02 -8.52 -16.95
CA GLY A 75 -6.04 -9.57 -16.83
C GLY A 75 -5.57 -10.98 -17.23
N GLU A 76 -4.49 -11.12 -18.00
CA GLU A 76 -3.98 -12.45 -18.37
C GLU A 76 -3.36 -13.17 -17.16
N LEU A 77 -2.77 -12.41 -16.23
CA LEU A 77 -2.22 -12.96 -14.99
C LEU A 77 -3.32 -13.45 -14.06
N GLU A 78 -4.37 -12.65 -13.87
CA GLU A 78 -5.54 -13.04 -13.06
C GLU A 78 -6.23 -14.28 -13.63
N ASN A 79 -6.35 -14.37 -14.96
CA ASN A 79 -6.89 -15.55 -15.63
C ASN A 79 -5.99 -16.79 -15.43
N HIS A 80 -4.68 -16.65 -15.50
CA HIS A 80 -3.76 -17.77 -15.24
C HIS A 80 -3.80 -18.22 -13.78
N ILE A 81 -3.92 -17.29 -12.83
CA ILE A 81 -4.08 -17.60 -11.40
C ILE A 81 -5.39 -18.37 -11.19
N ALA A 82 -6.49 -17.92 -11.78
CA ALA A 82 -7.77 -18.62 -11.69
C ALA A 82 -7.70 -20.05 -12.25
N LEU A 83 -7.07 -20.22 -13.42
CA LEU A 83 -6.91 -21.53 -14.04
C LEU A 83 -6.05 -22.48 -13.20
N LEU A 84 -4.99 -21.98 -12.56
CA LEU A 84 -4.16 -22.78 -11.64
C LEU A 84 -4.95 -23.23 -10.41
N HIS A 85 -5.80 -22.37 -9.85
CA HIS A 85 -6.67 -22.76 -8.74
C HIS A 85 -7.68 -23.81 -9.16
N GLU A 86 -8.35 -23.62 -10.30
CA GLU A 86 -9.30 -24.59 -10.83
C GLU A 86 -8.62 -25.95 -11.11
N TYR A 87 -7.42 -25.93 -11.69
CA TYR A 87 -6.63 -27.15 -11.91
C TYR A 87 -6.30 -27.86 -10.59
N ASN A 88 -5.79 -27.12 -9.60
CA ASN A 88 -5.42 -27.69 -8.30
C ASN A 88 -6.65 -28.27 -7.58
N ASP A 89 -7.78 -27.57 -7.61
CA ASP A 89 -9.03 -28.04 -6.99
C ASP A 89 -9.47 -29.39 -7.59
N VAL A 90 -9.44 -29.51 -8.93
CA VAL A 90 -9.76 -30.77 -9.62
C VAL A 90 -8.73 -31.85 -9.33
N LYS A 91 -7.43 -31.53 -9.34
CA LYS A 91 -6.32 -32.45 -9.04
C LYS A 91 -6.46 -33.01 -7.61
N ASP A 92 -6.78 -32.17 -6.64
CA ASP A 92 -6.94 -32.57 -5.24
C ASP A 92 -8.14 -33.51 -5.04
N VAL A 93 -9.27 -33.22 -5.68
CA VAL A 93 -10.44 -34.12 -5.67
C VAL A 93 -10.11 -35.46 -6.32
N ALA A 94 -9.45 -35.46 -7.48
CA ALA A 94 -9.04 -36.66 -8.18
C ALA A 94 -8.09 -37.52 -7.32
N GLN A 95 -7.09 -36.89 -6.69
CA GLN A 95 -6.12 -37.57 -5.85
C GLN A 95 -6.77 -38.14 -4.57
N MET A 96 -7.72 -37.42 -3.98
CA MET A 96 -8.51 -37.94 -2.85
C MET A 96 -9.30 -39.20 -3.25
N LEU A 97 -9.96 -39.18 -4.40
CA LEU A 97 -10.70 -40.34 -4.92
C LEU A 97 -9.77 -41.51 -5.22
N LEU A 98 -8.62 -41.25 -5.84
CA LEU A 98 -7.60 -42.25 -6.13
C LEU A 98 -7.05 -42.88 -4.84
N GLY A 99 -6.84 -42.09 -3.79
CA GLY A 99 -6.46 -42.57 -2.46
C GLY A 99 -7.50 -43.51 -1.85
N LYS A 100 -8.79 -43.16 -1.93
CA LYS A 100 -9.88 -44.05 -1.46
C LYS A 100 -9.97 -45.34 -2.28
N LEU A 101 -9.77 -45.26 -3.58
CA LEU A 101 -9.77 -46.40 -4.47
C LEU A 101 -8.60 -47.36 -4.17
N ALA A 102 -7.41 -46.81 -3.98
CA ALA A 102 -6.21 -47.54 -3.59
C ALA A 102 -6.42 -48.33 -2.29
N LEU A 103 -6.96 -47.65 -1.27
CA LEU A 103 -7.31 -48.28 0.02
C LEU A 103 -8.32 -49.43 -0.15
N THR A 104 -9.33 -49.24 -0.99
CA THR A 104 -10.38 -50.25 -1.23
C THR A 104 -9.82 -51.48 -1.96
N ARG A 105 -8.88 -51.27 -2.89
CA ARG A 105 -8.22 -52.33 -3.67
C ARG A 105 -7.03 -52.97 -2.93
N GLY A 106 -6.57 -52.38 -1.83
CA GLY A 106 -5.38 -52.85 -1.12
C GLY A 106 -4.08 -52.63 -1.89
N VAL A 107 -4.07 -51.69 -2.84
CA VAL A 107 -2.90 -51.31 -3.65
C VAL A 107 -2.44 -49.91 -3.24
N THR A 108 -1.24 -49.53 -3.66
CA THR A 108 -0.75 -48.17 -3.49
C THR A 108 -1.34 -47.25 -4.57
N THR A 109 -1.41 -45.95 -4.28
CA THR A 109 -1.86 -44.97 -5.28
C THR A 109 -0.99 -44.99 -6.53
N LYS A 110 0.34 -45.17 -6.39
CA LYS A 110 1.27 -45.24 -7.52
C LYS A 110 0.97 -46.38 -8.49
N GLU A 111 0.50 -47.53 -7.98
CA GLU A 111 0.16 -48.69 -8.81
C GLU A 111 -1.11 -48.45 -9.65
N LEU A 112 -1.95 -47.48 -9.26
CA LEU A 112 -3.14 -47.12 -10.03
C LEU A 112 -2.86 -46.10 -11.15
N TYR A 113 -1.72 -45.40 -11.11
CA TYR A 113 -1.44 -44.33 -12.09
C TYR A 113 -1.49 -44.82 -13.54
N PRO A 114 -0.88 -45.98 -13.90
CA PRO A 114 -0.96 -46.51 -15.27
C PRO A 114 -2.39 -46.81 -15.73
N ASP A 115 -3.26 -47.28 -14.84
CA ASP A 115 -4.66 -47.62 -15.15
C ASP A 115 -5.48 -46.40 -15.59
N PHE A 116 -5.08 -45.21 -15.13
CA PHE A 116 -5.73 -43.93 -15.42
C PHE A 116 -4.91 -43.05 -16.37
N GLY A 117 -3.82 -43.55 -16.94
CA GLY A 117 -2.95 -42.79 -17.84
C GLY A 117 -2.21 -41.63 -17.15
N LEU A 118 -1.96 -41.74 -15.85
CA LEU A 118 -1.24 -40.76 -15.05
C LEU A 118 0.27 -41.05 -15.04
N ASP A 119 1.07 -39.99 -14.98
CA ASP A 119 2.51 -40.07 -14.76
C ASP A 119 2.89 -39.42 -13.42
N LEU A 120 4.00 -39.86 -12.84
CA LEU A 120 4.55 -39.31 -11.59
C LEU A 120 5.37 -38.02 -11.82
N SER A 121 5.56 -37.60 -13.07
CA SER A 121 6.37 -36.44 -13.43
C SER A 121 5.60 -35.12 -13.56
N ASP A 122 4.30 -35.10 -13.25
CA ASP A 122 3.44 -33.91 -13.29
C ASP A 122 3.68 -32.91 -12.16
#